data_AF-A0A8S3AMS5-F1
#
_entry.id   AF-A0A8S3AMS5-F1
#
_cell.length_a   1.000
_cell.length_b   1.000
_cell.length_c   1.000
_cell.angle_alpha   90.00
_cell.angle_beta   90.00
_cell.angle_gamma   90.00
#
_symmetry.space_group_name_H-M   'P 1'
#
loop_
_entity.id
_entity.type
_entity.pdbx_description
1 polymer ?
#
loop_
_entity_poly.entity_id
_entity_poly.type
_entity_poly.pdbx_seq_one_letter_code
_entity_poly.pdbx_strand_id
1 'polypeptide(L)' 'MDEQRYLYVSDEGKYEVRRYQLGEKNGTLVAGGNGS' A
#
# COMPACT_ATOMS: atom_id res chain seq x y z
N MET A 1 -5.88 -7.71 7.32
CA MET A 1 -4.54 -7.35 7.84
C MET A 1 -3.73 -8.64 7.89
N ASP A 2 -2.43 -8.59 7.60
CA ASP A 2 -1.55 -9.77 7.63
C ASP A 2 -1.11 -10.13 9.06
N GLU A 3 -0.27 -11.17 9.18
CA GLU A 3 0.28 -11.64 10.47
C GLU A 3 1.14 -10.57 11.18
N GLN A 4 1.70 -9.61 10.44
CA GLN A 4 2.44 -8.47 10.99
C GLN A 4 1.56 -7.24 11.25
N ARG A 5 0.24 -7.36 11.06
CA ARG A 5 -0.77 -6.29 11.21
C ARG A 5 -0.61 -5.15 10.20
N TYR A 6 -0.22 -5.48 8.98
CA TYR A 6 -0.27 -4.55 7.86
C TYR A 6 -1.59 -4.64 7.09
N LEU A 7 -2.07 -3.48 6.65
CA LEU A 7 -3.13 -3.30 5.66
C LEU A 7 -2.50 -2.93 4.32
N TYR A 8 -2.92 -3.61 3.26
CA TYR A 8 -2.50 -3.31 1.90
C TYR A 8 -3.68 -2.70 1.15
N VAL A 9 -3.46 -1.59 0.46
CA VAL A 9 -4.47 -0.87 -0.30
C VAL A 9 -3.96 -0.70 -1.72
N SER A 10 -4.78 -1.13 -2.68
CA SER A 10 -4.56 -0.88 -4.11
C SER A 10 -5.27 0.41 -4.50
N ASP A 11 -4.54 1.32 -5.15
CA ASP A 11 -5.06 2.53 -5.77
C ASP A 11 -4.89 2.40 -7.29
N GLU A 12 -5.98 2.03 -7.97
CA GLU A 12 -5.99 1.84 -9.42
C GLU A 12 -5.72 3.14 -10.17
N GLY A 13 -6.18 4.29 -9.65
CA GLY A 13 -5.96 5.60 -10.29
C GLY A 13 -4.50 6.03 -10.29
N LYS A 14 -3.71 5.50 -9.35
CA LYS A 14 -2.26 5.73 -9.25
C LYS A 14 -1.41 4.54 -9.68
N TYR A 15 -2.03 3.42 -10.08
CA TYR A 15 -1.35 2.17 -10.40
C TYR A 15 -0.35 1.73 -9.32
N GLU A 16 -0.77 1.85 -8.05
CA GLU A 16 0.09 1.58 -6.91
C GLU A 16 -0.58 0.72 -5.83
N VAL A 17 0.24 0.02 -5.05
CA VAL A 17 -0.15 -0.69 -3.84
C VAL A 17 0.66 -0.10 -2.68
N ARG A 18 -0.04 0.35 -1.65
CA ARG A 18 0.56 0.86 -0.41
C ARG A 18 0.28 -0.06 0.77
N ARG A 19 1.24 -0.12 1.69
CA ARG A 19 1.15 -0.85 2.97
C ARG A 19 1.06 0.14 4.13
N TYR A 20 0.21 -0.15 5.10
CA TYR A 20 -0.04 0.67 6.29
C TYR A 20 -0.02 -0.20 7.55
N GLN A 21 0.63 0.26 8.61
CA GLN A 21 0.45 -0.27 9.96
C GLN A 21 -0.65 0.51 10.71
N LEU A 22 -1.23 -0.10 11.75
CA LEU A 22 -2.22 0.59 12.59
C LEU A 22 -1.63 1.89 13.17
N GLY A 23 -2.27 3.02 12.90
CA GLY A 23 -1.84 4.35 13.34
C GLY A 23 -0.93 5.08 12.34
N GLU A 24 -0.48 4.42 11.27
CA GLU A 24 0.31 5.03 10.21
C GLU A 24 -0.58 5.92 9.32
N LYS A 25 -0.19 7.19 9.16
CA LYS A 25 -0.93 8.14 8.32
C LYS A 25 -0.46 8.15 6.87
N ASN A 26 0.81 7.83 6.65
CA ASN A 26 1.46 7.88 5.34
C ASN A 26 1.96 6.47 4.99
N GLY A 27 1.20 5.73 4.19
CA GLY A 27 1.56 4.36 3.84
C GLY A 27 2.76 4.28 2.91
N THR A 28 3.49 3.18 3.02
CA THR A 28 4.68 2.85 2.22
C THR A 28 4.26 2.28 0.86
N LEU A 29 4.78 2.82 -0.24
CA LEU A 29 4.62 2.24 -1.58
C LEU A 29 5.39 0.91 -1.67
N VAL A 30 4.70 -0.19 -1.95
CA VAL A 30 5.30 -1.53 -2.00
C VAL A 30 5.24 -2.18 -3.38
N ALA A 31 4.34 -1.73 -4.25
CA ALA A 31 4.31 -2.10 -5.67
C ALA A 31 3.68 -0.97 -6.49
N GLY A 32 4.09 -0.82 -7.75
CA GLY A 32 3.58 0.22 -8.65
C GLY A 32 4.69 0.80 -9.53
N GLY A 33 4.31 1.60 -10.53
CA GLY A 33 5.26 2.32 -11.41
C GLY A 33 5.72 1.58 -12.68
N ASN A 34 5.26 0.34 -12.92
CA ASN A 34 5.56 -0.42 -14.15
C ASN A 34 4.40 -0.44 -15.17
N GLY A 35 3.39 0.42 -15.00
CA GLY A 35 2.22 0.52 -15.88
C GLY A 35 2.33 1.60 -16.97
N SER A 36 3.54 1.90 -17.45
CA SER A 36 3.76 2.82 -18.59
C SER A 36 3.59 2.11 -19.91
#